data_AF-A0A7S1FCR1-F1
#
_entry.id   AF-A0A7S1FCR1-F1
#
_cell.length_a   1.000
_cell.length_b   1.000
_cell.length_c   1.000
_cell.angle_alpha   90.00
_cell.angle_beta   90.00
_cell.angle_gamma   90.00
#
_symmetry.space_group_name_H-M   'P 1'
#
loop_
_entity.id
_entity.type
_entity.pdbx_description
1 polymer ?
#
loop_
_entity_poly.entity_id
_entity_poly.type
_entity_poly.pdbx_seq_one_letter_code
_entity_poly.pdbx_strand_id
1 'polypeptide(L)'
;FGSSFTQAKHCFTRFCVPSCLCEVEQMIGLLLSMFLCAAPAAAEGGQWVRQSQKVCFSARERLDSELFQSQQTGFVAGVRFHFLSGGVSCATTSPLTKFGCDNSAEVLATLVVSEVKDVVMYPSPVTEDITHFGFSDTSIGGYTMRRIDDDILTLIQPVYSVQRGETFRVMYTEVFNDASVSDNRGTSCVSVDFLVLSCGLNENASVHNGTLHSEDAGEASVVDVLLQ
;
A
#
# COMPACT_ATOMS: atom_id res chain seq x y z
N PHE A 1 29.08 -12.33 -14.42
CA PHE A 1 28.75 -12.09 -13.00
C PHE A 1 27.30 -12.44 -12.81
N GLY A 2 27.02 -13.69 -12.44
CA GLY A 2 25.68 -14.22 -12.28
C GLY A 2 25.34 -14.29 -10.81
N SER A 3 24.25 -13.62 -10.42
CA SER A 3 23.69 -13.67 -9.08
C SER A 3 22.32 -14.35 -9.18
N SER A 4 22.24 -15.57 -8.65
CA SER A 4 21.02 -16.34 -8.49
C SER A 4 20.09 -15.62 -7.51
N PHE A 5 18.88 -15.26 -7.92
CA PHE A 5 17.83 -14.76 -7.03
C PHE A 5 17.10 -15.94 -6.39
N THR A 6 17.36 -16.16 -5.11
CA THR A 6 16.68 -17.15 -4.28
C THR A 6 15.29 -16.64 -3.93
N GLN A 7 14.28 -17.41 -4.29
CA GLN A 7 12.86 -17.13 -4.06
C GLN A 7 12.53 -17.32 -2.56
N ALA A 8 12.37 -16.22 -1.82
CA ALA A 8 11.86 -16.26 -0.45
C ALA A 8 10.31 -16.28 -0.48
N LYS A 9 9.74 -17.49 -0.40
CA LYS A 9 8.34 -17.71 -0.01
C LYS A 9 8.24 -17.70 1.51
N HIS A 10 7.11 -17.18 1.99
CA HIS A 10 6.59 -17.19 3.36
C HIS A 10 6.75 -15.90 4.16
N CYS A 11 5.79 -14.99 3.95
CA CYS A 11 5.31 -14.18 5.07
C CYS A 11 4.33 -15.05 5.86
N PHE A 12 4.72 -15.36 7.09
CA PHE A 12 3.90 -16.05 8.07
C PHE A 12 2.69 -15.19 8.42
N THR A 13 1.50 -15.55 7.95
CA THR A 13 0.29 -15.30 8.73
C THR A 13 0.46 -16.04 10.04
N ARG A 14 0.88 -15.36 11.11
CA ARG A 14 0.64 -15.81 12.48
C ARG A 14 -0.87 -15.85 12.69
N PHE A 15 -1.48 -16.94 12.26
CA PHE A 15 -2.70 -17.39 12.89
C PHE A 15 -2.35 -17.67 14.35
N CYS A 16 -2.95 -16.92 15.27
CA CYS A 16 -3.05 -17.35 16.66
C CYS A 16 -3.83 -18.66 16.66
N VAL A 17 -3.13 -19.79 16.59
CA VAL A 17 -3.71 -21.10 16.88
C VAL A 17 -3.64 -21.29 18.40
N PRO A 18 -4.78 -21.43 19.10
CA PRO A 18 -4.73 -21.84 20.50
C PRO A 18 -4.40 -23.33 20.54
N SER A 19 -3.16 -23.65 20.89
CA SER A 19 -2.75 -24.99 21.28
C SER A 19 -3.31 -25.30 22.67
N CYS A 20 -4.43 -26.01 22.72
CA CYS A 20 -4.84 -26.75 23.91
C CYS A 20 -4.80 -28.24 23.59
N LEU A 21 -3.75 -28.92 24.02
CA LEU A 21 -3.69 -30.38 24.13
C LEU A 21 -4.02 -30.76 25.57
N CYS A 22 -5.10 -31.52 25.76
CA CYS A 22 -5.27 -32.42 26.90
C CYS A 22 -5.91 -33.73 26.37
N GLU A 23 -5.11 -34.80 26.38
CA GLU A 23 -5.57 -36.19 26.38
C GLU A 23 -5.94 -36.58 27.83
N VAL A 24 -6.85 -37.51 28.20
CA VAL A 24 -7.73 -38.46 27.52
C VAL A 24 -8.69 -39.04 28.62
N GLU A 25 -9.83 -39.60 28.20
CA GLU A 25 -10.85 -40.41 28.94
C GLU A 25 -11.95 -39.71 29.78
N GLN A 26 -13.09 -39.43 29.14
CA GLN A 26 -14.38 -40.01 29.58
C GLN A 26 -15.38 -40.03 28.42
N MET A 27 -15.74 -41.25 28.03
CA MET A 27 -16.58 -41.60 26.90
C MET A 27 -18.05 -41.66 27.33
N ILE A 28 -18.95 -41.18 26.46
CA ILE A 28 -20.41 -41.42 26.44
C ILE A 28 -21.24 -40.48 27.33
N GLY A 29 -21.48 -39.26 26.81
CA GLY A 29 -22.49 -38.34 27.37
C GLY A 29 -22.51 -36.93 26.78
N LEU A 30 -21.91 -36.69 25.61
CA LEU A 30 -21.66 -35.34 25.09
C LEU A 30 -21.77 -35.30 23.55
N LEU A 31 -23.00 -35.25 23.03
CA LEU A 31 -23.27 -34.99 21.60
C LEU A 31 -23.90 -33.61 21.35
N LEU A 32 -23.89 -32.72 22.36
CA LEU A 32 -24.51 -31.40 22.30
C LEU A 32 -23.67 -30.32 23.02
N SER A 33 -22.42 -30.11 22.62
CA SER A 33 -21.67 -28.90 23.05
C SER A 33 -20.45 -28.60 22.16
N MET A 34 -20.59 -28.70 20.84
CA MET A 34 -19.61 -28.18 19.88
C MET A 34 -20.23 -27.16 18.92
N PHE A 35 -21.12 -26.30 19.42
CA PHE A 35 -21.27 -24.96 18.84
C PHE A 35 -20.17 -24.07 19.43
N LEU A 36 -18.92 -24.37 19.08
CA LEU A 36 -17.84 -23.41 19.21
C LEU A 36 -18.25 -22.21 18.35
N CYS A 37 -18.47 -21.08 19.01
CA CYS A 37 -18.65 -19.80 18.33
C CYS A 37 -17.42 -19.55 17.46
N ALA A 38 -17.50 -19.87 16.17
CA ALA A 38 -16.71 -19.20 15.16
C ALA A 38 -17.21 -17.75 15.17
N ALA A 39 -16.67 -16.94 16.07
CA ALA A 39 -16.82 -15.50 15.95
C ALA A 39 -16.30 -15.17 14.56
N PRO A 40 -17.13 -14.62 13.65
CA PRO A 40 -16.62 -14.17 12.38
C PRO A 40 -15.49 -13.20 12.74
N ALA A 41 -14.27 -13.50 12.30
CA ALA A 41 -13.21 -12.51 12.29
C ALA A 41 -13.80 -11.35 11.49
N ALA A 42 -14.22 -10.29 12.19
CA ALA A 42 -14.68 -9.09 11.54
C ALA A 42 -13.52 -8.71 10.63
N ALA A 43 -13.76 -8.72 9.32
CA ALA A 43 -12.77 -8.28 8.37
C ALA A 43 -12.27 -6.92 8.87
N GLU A 44 -11.00 -6.83 9.24
CA GLU A 44 -10.44 -5.58 9.75
C GLU A 44 -10.66 -4.54 8.64
N GLY A 45 -11.64 -3.66 8.87
CA GLY A 45 -12.01 -2.63 7.92
C GLY A 45 -10.90 -1.61 7.87
N GLY A 46 -10.37 -1.34 6.68
CA GLY A 46 -9.52 -0.17 6.47
C GLY A 46 -10.35 1.10 6.37
N GLN A 47 -9.76 2.23 6.76
CA GLN A 47 -10.35 3.56 6.58
C GLN A 47 -9.52 4.36 5.57
N TRP A 48 -10.21 5.01 4.63
CA TRP A 48 -9.60 6.01 3.76
C TRP A 48 -9.33 7.30 4.54
N VAL A 49 -8.06 7.68 4.62
CA VAL A 49 -7.59 8.88 5.34
C VAL A 49 -6.91 9.82 4.36
N ARG A 50 -7.39 11.06 4.30
CA ARG A 50 -6.80 12.15 3.50
C ARG A 50 -5.37 12.44 3.95
N GLN A 51 -4.43 12.28 3.04
CA GLN A 51 -3.00 12.58 3.24
C GLN A 51 -2.66 13.99 2.75
N SER A 52 -3.22 14.40 1.61
CA SER A 52 -3.04 15.74 1.06
C SER A 52 -4.28 16.24 0.34
N GLN A 53 -4.61 17.53 0.55
CA GLN A 53 -5.73 18.20 -0.11
C GLN A 53 -5.45 18.50 -1.58
N LYS A 54 -4.18 18.67 -1.96
CA LYS A 54 -3.79 19.00 -3.32
C LYS A 54 -2.33 18.61 -3.56
N VAL A 55 -2.11 17.75 -4.55
CA VAL A 55 -0.81 17.36 -5.08
C VAL A 55 -0.91 17.50 -6.60
N CYS A 56 0.05 18.18 -7.22
CA CYS A 56 0.05 18.40 -8.66
C CYS A 56 1.31 17.81 -9.28
N PHE A 57 1.12 16.95 -10.30
CA PHE A 57 2.19 16.26 -11.01
C PHE A 57 2.19 16.61 -12.49
N SER A 58 3.40 16.75 -13.04
CA SER A 58 3.60 17.11 -14.45
C SER A 58 4.00 15.89 -15.27
N ALA A 59 3.61 15.89 -16.54
CA ALA A 59 4.06 14.87 -17.48
C ALA A 59 5.47 15.14 -18.04
N ARG A 60 6.02 16.35 -17.81
CA ARG A 60 7.24 16.83 -18.47
C ARG A 60 8.44 17.00 -17.55
N GLU A 61 8.20 17.35 -16.30
CA GLU A 61 9.28 17.68 -15.36
C GLU A 61 8.85 17.36 -13.93
N ARG A 62 9.82 17.23 -13.02
CA ARG A 62 9.54 17.06 -11.59
C ARG A 62 9.15 18.40 -10.98
N LEU A 63 8.12 18.39 -10.14
CA LEU A 63 7.65 19.58 -9.41
C LEU A 63 7.72 19.35 -7.90
N ASP A 64 7.96 20.40 -7.13
CA ASP A 64 7.85 20.33 -5.66
C ASP A 64 6.40 20.12 -5.20
N SER A 65 5.42 20.50 -6.03
CA SER A 65 4.00 20.27 -5.77
C SER A 65 3.56 18.81 -5.86
N GLU A 66 4.46 17.91 -6.24
CA GLU A 66 4.24 16.46 -6.29
C GLU A 66 4.40 15.80 -4.92
N LEU A 67 5.01 16.51 -3.98
CA LEU A 67 5.34 16.00 -2.66
C LEU A 67 4.16 16.11 -1.69
N PHE A 68 4.01 15.08 -0.86
CA PHE A 68 3.13 15.09 0.31
C PHE A 68 3.72 14.23 1.43
N GLN A 69 3.24 14.46 2.66
CA GLN A 69 3.68 13.70 3.83
C GLN A 69 2.53 12.85 4.39
N SER A 70 2.84 11.63 4.83
CA SER A 70 1.87 10.81 5.54
C SER A 70 1.44 11.47 6.85
N GLN A 71 0.13 11.51 7.08
CA GLN A 71 -0.48 12.01 8.32
C GLN A 71 -0.60 10.91 9.38
N GLN A 72 -0.31 9.65 9.05
CA GLN A 72 -0.50 8.50 9.92
C GLN A 72 0.72 7.56 9.94
N THR A 73 0.90 6.88 11.07
CA THR A 73 1.76 5.70 11.19
C THR A 73 0.88 4.46 11.10
N GLY A 74 1.31 3.45 10.35
CA GLY A 74 0.60 2.16 10.29
C GLY A 74 0.81 1.44 8.96
N PHE A 75 -0.13 0.56 8.64
CA PHE A 75 -0.14 -0.19 7.39
C PHE A 75 -1.10 0.45 6.39
N VAL A 76 -0.58 0.77 5.20
CA VAL A 76 -1.36 1.31 4.07
C VAL A 76 -1.56 0.20 3.06
N ALA A 77 -2.81 -0.12 2.78
CA ALA A 77 -3.20 -1.17 1.83
C ALA A 77 -3.57 -0.64 0.44
N GLY A 78 -3.65 0.68 0.26
CA GLY A 78 -3.98 1.28 -1.01
C GLY A 78 -3.89 2.79 -1.00
N VAL A 79 -3.94 3.37 -2.19
CA VAL A 79 -4.00 4.81 -2.43
C VAL A 79 -5.19 5.14 -3.31
N ARG A 80 -5.81 6.29 -3.06
CA ARG A 80 -6.88 6.83 -3.89
C ARG A 80 -6.56 8.27 -4.26
N PHE A 81 -6.65 8.57 -5.54
CA PHE A 81 -6.55 9.91 -6.08
C PHE A 81 -7.93 10.41 -6.46
N HIS A 82 -8.32 11.56 -5.92
CA HIS A 82 -9.49 12.28 -6.40
C HIS A 82 -9.01 13.40 -7.32
N PHE A 83 -9.43 13.37 -8.57
CA PHE A 83 -9.11 14.42 -9.52
C PHE A 83 -9.68 15.76 -9.07
N LEU A 84 -8.86 16.82 -9.18
CA LEU A 84 -9.27 18.18 -8.85
C LEU A 84 -9.29 19.07 -10.09
N SER A 85 -8.23 19.05 -10.90
CA SER A 85 -8.10 19.92 -12.07
C SER A 85 -6.94 19.53 -12.98
N GLY A 86 -6.96 20.03 -14.22
CA GLY A 86 -5.84 19.93 -15.16
C GLY A 86 -5.86 18.64 -15.96
N GLY A 87 -4.67 18.14 -16.30
CA GLY A 87 -4.49 16.90 -17.03
C GLY A 87 -3.07 16.75 -17.55
N VAL A 88 -2.73 15.54 -17.94
CA VAL A 88 -1.42 15.10 -18.44
C VAL A 88 -1.57 14.41 -19.80
N SER A 89 -0.54 14.46 -20.62
CA SER A 89 -0.47 13.77 -21.91
C SER A 89 0.96 13.34 -22.20
N CYS A 90 1.12 12.15 -22.79
CA CYS A 90 2.39 11.61 -23.28
C CYS A 90 2.79 12.09 -24.70
N ALA A 91 1.98 12.93 -25.33
CA ALA A 91 2.30 13.48 -26.64
C ALA A 91 1.60 14.82 -26.89
N THR A 92 2.17 15.61 -27.80
CA THR A 92 1.60 16.89 -28.23
C THR A 92 0.30 16.73 -29.04
N THR A 93 0.07 15.56 -29.63
CA THR A 93 -1.14 15.25 -30.40
C THR A 93 -2.21 14.55 -29.58
N SER A 94 -1.85 13.89 -28.48
CA SER A 94 -2.79 13.19 -27.61
C SER A 94 -3.58 14.17 -26.72
N PRO A 95 -4.86 13.86 -26.43
CA PRO A 95 -5.67 14.66 -25.53
C PRO A 95 -5.11 14.60 -24.10
N LEU A 96 -5.43 15.61 -23.29
CA LEU A 96 -5.10 15.58 -21.86
C LEU A 96 -6.03 14.58 -21.16
N THR A 97 -5.45 13.72 -20.32
CA THR A 97 -6.17 12.82 -19.43
C THR A 97 -5.86 13.18 -17.97
N LYS A 98 -6.59 12.61 -17.03
CA LYS A 98 -6.41 12.95 -15.61
C LYS A 98 -5.23 12.22 -14.97
N PHE A 99 -4.94 10.99 -15.41
CA PHE A 99 -4.02 10.07 -14.73
C PHE A 99 -3.03 9.34 -15.66
N GLY A 100 -3.01 9.62 -16.96
CA GLY A 100 -2.18 8.86 -17.89
C GLY A 100 -2.13 9.43 -19.30
N CYS A 101 -2.25 8.54 -20.28
CA CYS A 101 -2.28 8.92 -21.69
C CYS A 101 -3.33 8.09 -22.44
N ASP A 102 -4.10 8.77 -23.29
CA ASP A 102 -5.04 8.10 -24.20
C ASP A 102 -4.32 7.72 -25.49
N ASN A 103 -3.93 6.46 -25.59
CA ASN A 103 -3.28 5.86 -26.75
C ASN A 103 -4.01 4.58 -27.19
N SER A 104 -5.35 4.61 -27.22
CA SER A 104 -6.28 3.52 -27.59
C SER A 104 -6.46 2.38 -26.58
N ALA A 105 -5.65 2.33 -25.53
CA ALA A 105 -5.68 1.28 -24.51
C ALA A 105 -5.88 1.80 -23.07
N GLU A 106 -6.31 3.06 -22.89
CA GLU A 106 -6.54 3.69 -21.57
C GLU A 106 -5.35 3.48 -20.61
N VAL A 107 -4.13 3.84 -21.05
CA VAL A 107 -2.92 3.63 -20.28
C VAL A 107 -2.82 4.67 -19.16
N LEU A 108 -2.81 4.18 -17.93
CA LEU A 108 -2.51 4.95 -16.73
C LEU A 108 -0.99 5.05 -16.54
N ALA A 109 -0.55 6.23 -16.10
CA ALA A 109 0.85 6.54 -15.87
C ALA A 109 1.08 7.37 -14.59
N THR A 110 0.14 7.33 -13.65
CA THR A 110 0.30 7.96 -12.33
C THR A 110 0.87 6.95 -11.34
N LEU A 111 1.95 7.35 -10.65
CA LEU A 111 2.68 6.56 -9.67
C LEU A 111 2.68 7.24 -8.29
N VAL A 112 2.82 6.45 -7.22
CA VAL A 112 3.26 6.91 -5.89
C VAL A 112 4.64 6.36 -5.62
N VAL A 113 5.58 7.25 -5.31
CA VAL A 113 6.97 6.92 -4.97
C VAL A 113 7.24 7.30 -3.52
N SER A 114 7.94 6.45 -2.76
CA SER A 114 8.46 6.82 -1.44
C SER A 114 9.81 7.50 -1.62
N GLU A 115 9.95 8.75 -1.18
CA GLU A 115 11.22 9.49 -1.31
C GLU A 115 12.29 8.93 -0.36
N VAL A 116 11.89 8.33 0.76
CA VAL A 116 12.83 7.74 1.74
C VAL A 116 13.38 6.41 1.25
N LYS A 117 12.54 5.60 0.59
CA LYS A 117 12.91 4.26 0.12
C LYS A 117 13.38 4.25 -1.33
N ASP A 118 13.16 5.34 -2.07
CA ASP A 118 13.44 5.49 -3.51
C ASP A 118 12.83 4.35 -4.36
N VAL A 119 11.58 4.00 -4.05
CA VAL A 119 10.84 2.92 -4.73
C VAL A 119 9.41 3.32 -5.02
N VAL A 120 8.89 2.80 -6.14
CA VAL A 120 7.47 2.88 -6.48
C VAL A 120 6.67 1.99 -5.53
N MET A 121 5.70 2.60 -4.84
CA MET A 121 4.76 1.90 -3.98
C MET A 121 3.48 1.51 -4.74
N TYR A 122 2.95 2.43 -5.54
CA TYR A 122 1.73 2.18 -6.30
C TYR A 122 1.84 2.71 -7.72
N PRO A 123 1.24 2.01 -8.70
CA PRO A 123 0.80 0.62 -8.58
C PRO A 123 1.99 -0.37 -8.53
N SER A 124 1.67 -1.64 -8.36
CA SER A 124 2.57 -2.79 -8.47
C SER A 124 1.95 -3.87 -9.37
N PRO A 125 2.69 -4.94 -9.76
CA PRO A 125 2.10 -6.06 -10.52
C PRO A 125 0.95 -6.78 -9.80
N VAL A 126 0.87 -6.67 -8.47
CA VAL A 126 -0.17 -7.33 -7.65
C VAL A 126 -1.31 -6.38 -7.27
N THR A 127 -1.29 -5.14 -7.77
CA THR A 127 -2.38 -4.19 -7.54
C THR A 127 -3.66 -4.73 -8.17
N GLU A 128 -4.76 -4.66 -7.42
CA GLU A 128 -6.06 -5.17 -7.83
C GLU A 128 -6.55 -4.52 -9.13
N ASP A 129 -7.30 -5.27 -9.93
CA ASP A 129 -7.91 -4.83 -11.19
C ASP A 129 -6.94 -4.36 -12.31
N ILE A 130 -5.62 -4.46 -12.11
CA ILE A 130 -4.65 -4.28 -13.20
C ILE A 130 -4.74 -5.45 -14.17
N THR A 131 -5.05 -5.13 -15.43
CA THR A 131 -5.14 -6.11 -16.54
C THR A 131 -3.84 -6.23 -17.32
N HIS A 132 -3.03 -5.18 -17.33
CA HIS A 132 -1.71 -5.18 -17.93
C HIS A 132 -0.80 -4.22 -17.15
N PHE A 133 0.42 -4.66 -16.88
CA PHE A 133 1.45 -3.84 -16.26
C PHE A 133 2.70 -3.89 -17.15
N GLY A 134 3.08 -2.75 -17.72
CA GLY A 134 4.26 -2.62 -18.56
C GLY A 134 5.52 -2.54 -17.71
N PHE A 135 6.47 -3.42 -17.96
CA PHE A 135 7.80 -3.39 -17.34
C PHE A 135 8.89 -3.53 -18.41
N SER A 136 10.03 -2.88 -18.16
CA SER A 136 11.32 -3.24 -18.73
C SER A 136 12.30 -3.58 -17.61
N ASP A 137 13.52 -4.01 -17.94
CA ASP A 137 14.57 -4.34 -16.96
C ASP A 137 14.87 -3.20 -15.97
N THR A 138 14.62 -1.94 -16.36
CA THR A 138 14.97 -0.76 -15.57
C THR A 138 13.86 0.29 -15.46
N SER A 139 12.67 0.05 -16.04
CA SER A 139 11.62 1.06 -16.10
C SER A 139 10.21 0.50 -16.01
N ILE A 140 9.28 1.34 -15.58
CA ILE A 140 7.84 1.06 -15.60
C ILE A 140 7.27 1.65 -16.89
N GLY A 141 6.55 0.87 -17.69
CA GLY A 141 5.95 1.33 -18.95
C GLY A 141 4.56 1.96 -18.82
N GLY A 142 3.96 1.91 -17.63
CA GLY A 142 2.56 2.26 -17.38
C GLY A 142 1.71 1.01 -17.13
N TYR A 143 0.41 1.18 -16.96
CA TYR A 143 -0.51 0.11 -16.62
C TYR A 143 -1.92 0.37 -17.16
N THR A 144 -2.73 -0.67 -17.28
CA THR A 144 -4.14 -0.57 -17.67
C THR A 144 -5.01 -1.22 -16.61
N MET A 145 -6.21 -0.67 -16.39
CA MET A 145 -7.17 -1.16 -15.41
C MET A 145 -8.58 -1.13 -15.99
N ARG A 146 -9.41 -2.11 -15.61
CA ARG A 146 -10.79 -2.24 -16.13
C ARG A 146 -11.79 -1.24 -15.54
N ARG A 147 -11.43 -0.58 -14.42
CA ARG A 147 -12.34 0.22 -13.60
C ARG A 147 -11.74 1.57 -13.27
N ILE A 148 -11.69 2.45 -14.26
CA ILE A 148 -11.42 3.87 -14.01
C ILE A 148 -12.78 4.54 -13.85
N ASP A 149 -13.09 4.97 -12.63
CA ASP A 149 -14.06 6.07 -12.48
C ASP A 149 -13.34 7.32 -12.98
N ASP A 150 -13.96 8.07 -13.89
CA ASP A 150 -13.34 9.21 -14.54
C ASP A 150 -12.69 10.17 -13.54
N ASP A 151 -13.23 10.35 -12.33
CA ASP A 151 -12.69 11.30 -11.34
C ASP A 151 -11.90 10.66 -10.19
N ILE A 152 -11.92 9.34 -10.04
CA ILE A 152 -11.29 8.65 -8.91
C ILE A 152 -10.47 7.45 -9.39
N LEU A 153 -9.16 7.55 -9.20
CA LEU A 153 -8.24 6.42 -9.39
C LEU A 153 -7.95 5.75 -8.04
N THR A 154 -8.35 4.50 -7.88
CA THR A 154 -8.09 3.70 -6.67
C THR A 154 -7.15 2.55 -6.99
N LEU A 155 -6.04 2.46 -6.24
CA LEU A 155 -5.04 1.41 -6.34
C LEU A 155 -4.96 0.69 -5.01
N ILE A 156 -5.31 -0.60 -4.98
CA ILE A 156 -5.30 -1.44 -3.78
C ILE A 156 -4.25 -2.55 -3.97
N GLN A 157 -3.52 -2.85 -2.91
CA GLN A 157 -2.35 -3.73 -2.86
C GLN A 157 -1.08 -3.19 -3.56
N PRO A 158 0.10 -3.51 -3.01
CA PRO A 158 0.33 -4.31 -1.80
C PRO A 158 0.20 -3.46 -0.53
N VAL A 159 0.44 -4.08 0.62
CA VAL A 159 0.42 -3.40 1.92
C VAL A 159 1.83 -2.93 2.27
N TYR A 160 1.96 -1.67 2.67
CA TYR A 160 3.23 -1.08 3.11
C TYR A 160 3.13 -0.54 4.53
N SER A 161 4.21 -0.70 5.31
CA SER A 161 4.38 0.04 6.55
C SER A 161 4.85 1.46 6.22
N VAL A 162 4.14 2.45 6.76
CA VAL A 162 4.45 3.88 6.63
C VAL A 162 4.54 4.52 8.02
N GLN A 163 5.39 5.54 8.13
CA GLN A 163 5.48 6.39 9.32
C GLN A 163 4.87 7.76 9.07
N ARG A 164 4.28 8.36 10.10
CA ARG A 164 3.85 9.76 10.06
C ARG A 164 5.05 10.65 9.73
N GLY A 165 4.86 11.57 8.79
CA GLY A 165 5.91 12.47 8.31
C GLY A 165 6.79 11.90 7.20
N GLU A 166 6.67 10.61 6.85
CA GLU A 166 7.33 10.10 5.64
C GLU A 166 6.85 10.87 4.41
N THR A 167 7.79 11.19 3.53
CA THR A 167 7.53 11.95 2.31
C THR A 167 7.34 11.01 1.12
N PHE A 168 6.31 11.30 0.34
CA PHE A 168 5.93 10.58 -0.87
C PHE A 168 5.79 11.57 -2.02
N ARG A 169 5.85 11.04 -3.24
CA ARG A 169 5.71 11.80 -4.47
C ARG A 169 4.67 11.16 -5.39
N VAL A 170 3.78 11.97 -5.95
CA VAL A 170 2.92 11.55 -7.07
C VAL A 170 3.64 11.91 -8.36
N MET A 171 3.91 10.93 -9.22
CA MET A 171 4.70 11.13 -10.44
C MET A 171 3.99 10.62 -11.68
N TYR A 172 4.36 11.21 -12.82
CA TYR A 172 4.09 10.63 -14.13
C TYR A 172 5.19 9.64 -14.52
N THR A 173 4.84 8.47 -15.05
CA THR A 173 5.76 7.37 -15.32
C THR A 173 6.98 7.77 -16.18
N GLU A 174 6.78 8.54 -17.24
CA GLU A 174 7.87 9.00 -18.12
C GLU A 174 8.82 9.98 -17.42
N VAL A 175 8.33 10.79 -16.48
CA VAL A 175 9.15 11.67 -15.63
C VAL A 175 9.92 10.87 -14.58
N PHE A 176 9.31 9.81 -14.05
CA PHE A 176 10.00 8.88 -13.14
C PHE A 176 11.18 8.18 -13.86
N ASN A 177 10.96 7.72 -15.09
CA ASN A 177 11.96 7.03 -15.90
C ASN A 177 12.99 7.95 -16.59
N ASP A 178 12.78 9.27 -16.56
CA ASP A 178 13.54 10.25 -17.35
C ASP A 178 13.58 9.91 -18.85
N ALA A 179 12.43 9.49 -19.40
CA ALA A 179 12.31 8.97 -20.77
C ALA A 179 11.13 9.60 -21.51
N SER A 180 11.36 10.00 -22.77
CA SER A 180 10.31 10.55 -23.66
C SER A 180 9.53 11.76 -23.09
N VAL A 181 10.15 12.57 -22.22
CA VAL A 181 9.45 13.70 -21.58
C VAL A 181 9.28 14.94 -22.47
N SER A 182 9.93 14.99 -23.64
CA SER A 182 10.07 16.22 -24.43
C SER A 182 8.79 16.60 -25.21
N ASP A 183 7.99 15.61 -25.60
CA ASP A 183 6.68 15.77 -26.24
C ASP A 183 5.50 15.67 -25.26
N ASN A 184 5.80 15.46 -23.97
CA ASN A 184 4.82 15.46 -22.91
C ASN A 184 4.33 16.86 -22.56
N ARG A 185 3.10 16.94 -22.05
CA ARG A 185 2.51 18.20 -21.61
C ARG A 185 1.47 18.04 -20.52
N GLY A 186 1.23 19.15 -19.84
CA GLY A 186 0.17 19.28 -18.86
C GLY A 186 0.61 18.96 -17.43
N THR A 187 -0.25 19.34 -16.50
CA THR A 187 -0.12 19.10 -15.08
C THR A 187 -1.50 18.72 -14.56
N SER A 188 -1.57 17.60 -13.83
CA SER A 188 -2.80 17.13 -13.19
C SER A 188 -2.70 17.33 -11.68
N CYS A 189 -3.78 17.78 -11.06
CA CYS A 189 -3.86 17.98 -9.63
C CYS A 189 -4.91 17.06 -9.01
N VAL A 190 -4.56 16.44 -7.89
CA VAL A 190 -5.37 15.45 -7.18
C VAL A 190 -5.35 15.70 -5.67
N SER A 191 -6.36 15.23 -4.93
CA SER A 191 -6.19 14.95 -3.50
C SER A 191 -5.81 13.48 -3.31
N VAL A 192 -5.03 13.19 -2.27
CA VAL A 192 -4.49 11.83 -2.03
C VAL A 192 -5.03 11.29 -0.72
N ASP A 193 -5.62 10.11 -0.77
CA ASP A 193 -6.08 9.34 0.39
C ASP A 193 -5.33 8.01 0.48
N PHE A 194 -5.00 7.57 1.69
CA PHE A 194 -4.48 6.23 1.94
C PHE A 194 -5.55 5.36 2.61
N LEU A 195 -5.63 4.09 2.19
CA LEU A 195 -6.41 3.07 2.90
C LEU A 195 -5.57 2.55 4.06
N VAL A 196 -5.79 3.11 5.26
CA VAL A 196 -5.08 2.73 6.47
C VAL A 196 -5.80 1.55 7.12
N LEU A 197 -5.07 0.47 7.38
CA LEU A 197 -5.59 -0.68 8.10
C LEU A 197 -5.60 -0.37 9.59
N SER A 198 -6.77 -0.53 10.23
CA SER A 198 -6.87 -0.51 11.69
C SER A 198 -6.54 -1.90 12.21
N CYS A 199 -5.36 -2.09 12.78
CA CYS A 199 -5.14 -3.28 13.61
C CYS A 199 -6.08 -3.16 14.81
N GLY A 200 -7.00 -4.11 14.95
CA GLY A 200 -7.90 -4.19 16.09
C GLY A 200 -7.15 -4.57 17.36
N LEU A 201 -6.20 -3.73 17.79
CA LEU A 201 -5.68 -3.80 19.15
C LEU A 201 -6.83 -3.32 20.03
N ASN A 202 -7.60 -4.28 20.52
CA ASN A 202 -8.49 -4.06 21.65
C ASN A 202 -7.62 -3.53 22.81
N GLU A 203 -7.47 -2.21 22.94
CA GLU A 203 -6.86 -1.51 24.08
C GLU A 203 -7.67 -1.72 25.39
N ASN A 204 -8.54 -2.72 25.43
CA ASN A 204 -9.25 -3.18 26.63
C ASN A 204 -8.53 -4.33 27.35
N ALA A 205 -7.25 -4.58 27.06
CA ALA A 205 -6.39 -5.23 28.05
C ALA A 205 -6.16 -4.25 29.20
N SER A 206 -7.20 -4.11 30.03
CA SER A 206 -7.16 -3.57 31.38
C SER A 206 -5.88 -4.07 32.03
N VAL A 207 -4.90 -3.18 32.16
CA VAL A 207 -3.74 -3.36 33.02
C VAL A 207 -4.30 -3.48 34.43
N HIS A 208 -4.68 -4.69 34.80
CA HIS A 208 -4.86 -5.03 36.19
C HIS A 208 -3.46 -4.92 36.78
N ASN A 209 -3.24 -3.86 37.56
CA ASN A 209 -2.10 -3.67 38.43
C ASN A 209 -1.95 -4.89 39.37
N GLY A 210 -1.34 -5.95 38.86
CA GLY A 210 -0.75 -7.01 39.65
C GLY A 210 0.66 -6.57 39.97
N THR A 211 0.84 -5.97 41.15
CA THR A 211 2.14 -5.67 41.74
C THR A 211 2.91 -6.98 41.93
N LEU A 212 3.71 -7.39 40.93
CA LEU A 212 4.66 -8.48 41.09
C LEU A 212 6.04 -7.91 41.38
N HIS A 213 6.43 -7.99 42.64
CA HIS A 213 7.82 -7.89 43.07
C HIS A 213 8.60 -9.13 42.57
N SER A 214 9.65 -8.92 41.79
CA SER A 214 10.92 -9.68 41.81
C SER A 214 11.85 -9.05 40.77
N GLU A 215 12.90 -8.35 41.20
CA GLU A 215 14.27 -8.89 41.35
C GLU A 215 14.94 -9.25 40.02
N ASP A 216 16.01 -8.47 39.73
CA ASP A 216 17.14 -8.71 38.84
C ASP A 216 17.08 -9.88 37.84
N ALA A 217 17.00 -9.56 36.55
CA ALA A 217 17.76 -10.27 35.52
C ALA A 217 17.82 -9.48 34.19
N GLY A 218 19.04 -9.20 33.76
CA GLY A 218 19.46 -9.41 32.37
C GLY A 218 18.98 -8.42 31.31
N GLU A 219 19.82 -7.42 31.07
CA GLU A 219 19.84 -6.59 29.88
C GLU A 219 19.99 -7.45 28.61
N ALA A 220 18.90 -7.65 27.86
CA ALA A 220 18.93 -8.21 26.52
C ALA A 220 18.48 -7.14 25.52
N SER A 221 19.48 -6.51 24.90
CA SER A 221 19.33 -5.66 23.72
C SER A 221 18.73 -6.47 22.57
N VAL A 222 17.52 -6.11 22.15
CA VAL A 222 16.90 -6.60 20.91
C VAL A 222 16.85 -5.44 19.93
N VAL A 223 17.94 -5.27 19.21
CA VAL A 223 18.04 -4.50 17.97
C VAL A 223 18.20 -5.53 16.84
N ASP A 224 17.55 -5.23 15.71
CA ASP A 224 17.50 -5.97 14.45
C ASP A 224 16.61 -7.22 14.38
N VAL A 225 15.56 -7.14 13.55
CA VAL A 225 15.45 -7.84 12.25
C VAL A 225 14.13 -7.41 11.61
N LEU A 226 14.18 -6.67 10.49
CA LEU A 226 13.24 -6.81 9.36
C LEU A 226 13.56 -5.81 8.23
N LEU A 227 14.48 -6.20 7.35
CA LEU A 227 14.48 -5.80 5.94
C LEU A 227 15.04 -6.97 5.09
N GLN A 228 14.14 -7.73 4.48
CA GLN A 228 14.35 -8.44 3.22
C GLN A 228 13.05 -8.35 2.42
#